data_AF-A0A537VTI4-F1
#
_entry.id   AF-A0A537VTI4-F1
#
_cell.length_a   1.000
_cell.length_b   1.000
_cell.length_c   1.000
_cell.angle_alpha   90.00
_cell.angle_beta   90.00
_cell.angle_gamma   90.00
#
_symmetry.space_group_name_H-M   'P 1'
#
loop_
_entity.id
_entity.type
_entity.pdbx_description
1 polymer ?
#
loop_
_entity_poly.entity_id
_entity_poly.type
_entity_poly.pdbx_seq_one_letter_code
_entity_poly.pdbx_strand_id
1 'polypeptide(L)'
;MSDGSSRSRRSVSPARCSLNVRRLAALFSLDSFAGGFVVQAFLVFWFQRRFGATTEQMGLVFFGTGLLQAGSSIIAGWLGARIGLLNTMVFTHLPSNAFLIAVPFAPSLPWAIVLLMCRSVLSQMDVPARQAYVVTMVDPSERTAAAAYTNSARYLTRPLGPVGAGALMRVALSGPFVVAGGLKMIYDVILYSTFRRAGIDAAPDVPAPEAKNEGV
;
A
#
# COMPACT_ATOMS: atom_id res chain seq x y z
N MET A 1 6.86 43.26 -26.54
CA MET A 1 5.77 42.27 -26.63
C MET A 1 6.35 40.88 -26.55
N SER A 2 6.28 40.26 -25.38
CA SER A 2 6.29 38.80 -25.22
C SER A 2 5.75 38.51 -23.81
N ASP A 3 4.55 37.96 -23.81
CA ASP A 3 3.67 37.74 -22.67
C ASP A 3 4.19 36.55 -21.84
N GLY A 4 4.60 36.84 -20.60
CA GLY A 4 5.01 35.85 -19.63
C GLY A 4 3.78 35.18 -19.03
N SER A 5 3.37 34.03 -19.59
CA SER A 5 2.26 33.23 -19.06
C SER A 5 2.61 32.67 -17.67
N SER A 6 2.26 33.43 -16.64
CA SER A 6 2.28 33.01 -15.25
C SER A 6 1.24 31.90 -15.04
N ARG A 7 1.67 30.64 -15.20
CA ARG A 7 0.83 29.48 -14.86
C ARG A 7 0.61 29.47 -13.34
N SER A 8 -0.59 29.86 -12.94
CA SER A 8 -1.13 29.80 -11.59
C SER A 8 -0.88 28.42 -10.97
N ARG A 9 0.11 28.32 -10.07
CA ARG A 9 0.19 27.23 -9.10
C ARG A 9 -1.05 27.37 -8.22
N ARG A 10 -2.03 26.47 -8.36
CA ARG A 10 -3.17 26.40 -7.43
C ARG A 10 -2.62 26.12 -6.04
N SER A 11 -2.52 27.13 -5.19
CA SER A 11 -2.15 26.95 -3.79
C SER A 11 -3.29 26.20 -3.10
N VAL A 12 -3.02 24.96 -2.67
CA VAL A 12 -3.92 24.25 -1.77
C VAL A 12 -3.88 24.99 -0.44
N SER A 13 -5.04 25.37 0.10
CA SER A 13 -5.04 26.09 1.39
C SER A 13 -4.46 25.22 2.52
N PRO A 14 -3.68 25.78 3.47
CA PRO A 14 -3.06 25.01 4.56
C PRO A 14 -4.06 24.18 5.39
N ALA A 15 -5.28 24.71 5.59
CA ALA A 15 -6.37 23.99 6.25
C ALA A 15 -6.83 22.74 5.49
N ARG A 16 -6.80 22.76 4.16
CA ARG A 16 -7.17 21.61 3.31
C ARG A 16 -6.05 20.56 3.28
N CYS A 17 -4.80 20.99 3.23
CA CYS A 17 -3.61 20.12 3.38
C CYS A 17 -3.69 19.30 4.68
N SER A 18 -3.83 19.97 5.82
CA SER A 18 -3.90 19.31 7.14
C SER A 18 -5.11 18.39 7.31
N LEU A 19 -6.25 18.66 6.65
CA LEU A 19 -7.40 17.76 6.65
C LEU A 19 -7.15 16.50 5.81
N ASN A 20 -6.54 16.64 4.63
CA ASN A 20 -6.21 15.51 3.76
C ASN A 20 -5.19 14.57 4.42
N VAL A 21 -4.15 15.11 5.06
CA VAL A 21 -3.16 14.32 5.81
C VAL A 21 -3.83 13.52 6.93
N ARG A 22 -4.77 14.12 7.68
CA ARG A 22 -5.55 13.41 8.71
C ARG A 22 -6.43 12.30 8.15
N ARG A 23 -7.08 12.55 7.01
CA ARG A 23 -7.88 11.52 6.31
C ARG A 23 -7.01 10.36 5.83
N LEU A 24 -5.85 10.66 5.22
CA LEU A 24 -4.88 9.65 4.82
C LEU A 24 -4.36 8.85 6.02
N ALA A 25 -4.02 9.52 7.13
CA ALA A 25 -3.59 8.85 8.35
C ALA A 25 -4.66 7.87 8.86
N ALA A 26 -5.92 8.29 8.95
CA ALA A 26 -7.02 7.42 9.38
C ALA A 26 -7.22 6.21 8.47
N LEU A 27 -7.17 6.42 7.15
CA LEU A 27 -7.28 5.33 6.18
C LEU A 27 -6.08 4.37 6.26
N PHE A 28 -4.85 4.89 6.35
CA PHE A 28 -3.66 4.05 6.49
C PHE A 28 -3.61 3.31 7.82
N SER A 29 -4.17 3.88 8.89
CA SER A 29 -4.38 3.18 10.15
C SER A 29 -5.31 1.97 9.99
N LEU A 30 -6.42 2.12 9.26
CA LEU A 30 -7.32 1.00 8.96
C LEU A 30 -6.62 -0.11 8.17
N ASP A 31 -5.87 0.27 7.12
CA ASP A 31 -5.04 -0.67 6.35
C ASP A 31 -4.02 -1.40 7.23
N SER A 32 -3.30 -0.66 8.08
CA SER A 32 -2.26 -1.19 8.96
C SER A 32 -2.85 -2.12 10.04
N PHE A 33 -3.98 -1.75 10.64
CA PHE A 33 -4.75 -2.58 11.56
C PHE A 33 -5.17 -3.90 10.90
N ALA A 34 -5.81 -3.82 9.73
CA ALA A 34 -6.17 -4.99 8.94
C ALA A 34 -4.94 -5.83 8.56
N GLY A 35 -3.78 -5.20 8.36
CA GLY A 35 -2.50 -5.87 8.10
C GLY A 35 -2.01 -6.69 9.28
N GLY A 36 -2.30 -6.24 10.49
CA GLY A 36 -1.97 -6.96 11.72
C GLY A 36 -2.73 -8.29 11.87
N PHE A 37 -3.84 -8.51 11.18
CA PHE A 37 -4.55 -9.80 11.25
C PHE A 37 -3.78 -10.95 10.61
N VAL A 38 -2.91 -10.66 9.64
CA VAL A 38 -2.19 -11.66 8.84
C VAL A 38 -0.69 -11.39 8.95
N VAL A 39 -0.18 -11.42 10.18
CA VAL A 39 1.26 -11.37 10.44
C VAL A 39 1.95 -12.66 9.99
N GLN A 40 3.26 -12.62 9.75
CA GLN A 40 4.02 -13.80 9.31
C GLN A 40 3.86 -14.99 10.25
N ALA A 41 3.89 -14.77 11.58
CA ALA A 41 3.67 -15.83 12.56
C ALA A 41 2.31 -16.52 12.39
N PHE A 42 1.26 -15.76 12.08
CA PHE A 42 -0.06 -16.31 11.77
C PHE A 42 -0.04 -17.13 10.48
N LEU A 43 0.64 -16.66 9.43
CA LEU A 43 0.77 -17.42 8.18
C LEU A 43 1.47 -18.76 8.42
N VAL A 44 2.59 -18.78 9.14
CA VAL A 44 3.29 -20.04 9.48
C VAL A 44 2.36 -20.99 10.23
N PHE A 45 1.74 -20.49 11.30
CA PHE A 45 0.80 -21.26 12.10
C PHE A 45 -0.35 -21.85 11.26
N TRP A 46 -0.98 -21.02 10.41
CA TRP A 46 -2.13 -21.45 9.63
C TRP A 46 -1.74 -22.47 8.56
N PHE A 47 -0.62 -22.27 7.85
CA PHE A 47 -0.14 -23.21 6.83
C PHE A 47 0.29 -24.55 7.45
N GLN A 48 0.93 -24.52 8.62
CA GLN A 48 1.20 -25.72 9.42
C GLN A 48 -0.09 -26.45 9.79
N ARG A 49 -1.07 -25.72 10.32
CA ARG A 49 -2.33 -26.31 10.80
C ARG A 49 -3.20 -26.86 9.67
N ARG A 50 -3.24 -26.19 8.51
CA ARG A 50 -4.12 -26.54 7.38
C ARG A 50 -3.51 -27.57 6.42
N PHE A 51 -2.20 -27.51 6.20
CA PHE A 51 -1.51 -28.29 5.17
C PHE A 51 -0.30 -29.08 5.69
N GLY A 52 0.07 -28.97 6.96
CA GLY A 52 1.25 -29.63 7.50
C GLY A 52 2.57 -29.06 6.99
N ALA A 53 2.58 -27.83 6.48
CA ALA A 53 3.78 -27.20 5.94
C ALA A 53 4.88 -27.09 7.00
N THR A 54 6.13 -27.42 6.66
CA THR A 54 7.25 -27.32 7.61
C THR A 54 7.69 -25.86 7.79
N THR A 55 8.39 -25.57 8.88
CA THR A 55 9.00 -24.24 9.11
C THR A 55 10.00 -23.89 8.00
N GLU A 56 10.76 -24.88 7.51
CA GLU A 56 11.69 -24.71 6.39
C GLU A 56 10.97 -24.28 5.10
N GLN A 57 9.86 -24.96 4.76
CA GLN A 57 9.05 -24.59 3.60
C GLN A 57 8.52 -23.15 3.73
N MET A 58 8.02 -22.77 4.90
CA MET A 58 7.55 -21.40 5.13
C MET A 58 8.67 -20.36 5.05
N GLY A 59 9.89 -20.72 5.50
CA GLY A 59 11.08 -19.90 5.33
C GLY A 59 11.40 -19.63 3.85
N LEU A 60 11.38 -20.67 3.01
CA LEU A 60 11.58 -20.54 1.57
C LEU A 60 10.46 -19.72 0.90
N VAL A 61 9.21 -19.90 1.32
CA VAL A 61 8.09 -19.09 0.84
C VAL A 61 8.31 -17.62 1.17
N PHE A 62 8.68 -17.29 2.41
CA PHE A 62 8.92 -15.90 2.78
C PHE A 62 10.13 -15.29 2.08
N PHE A 63 11.20 -16.05 1.89
CA PHE A 63 12.33 -15.64 1.07
C PHE A 63 11.88 -15.29 -0.37
N GLY A 64 11.12 -16.18 -1.02
CA GLY A 64 10.58 -15.93 -2.35
C GLY A 64 9.65 -14.72 -2.40
N THR A 65 8.76 -14.57 -1.42
CA THR A 65 7.91 -13.36 -1.33
C THR A 65 8.74 -12.09 -1.15
N GLY A 66 9.84 -12.13 -0.38
CA GLY A 66 10.74 -10.99 -0.20
C GLY A 66 11.41 -10.55 -1.50
N LEU A 67 11.88 -11.50 -2.32
CA LEU A 67 12.44 -11.21 -3.64
C LEU A 67 11.40 -10.58 -4.58
N LEU A 68 10.19 -11.15 -4.61
CA LEU A 68 9.07 -10.63 -5.40
C LEU A 68 8.68 -9.22 -4.96
N GLN A 69 8.64 -8.98 -3.66
CA GLN A 69 8.36 -7.67 -3.07
C GLN A 69 9.45 -6.64 -3.42
N ALA A 70 10.72 -7.03 -3.37
CA ALA A 70 11.82 -6.14 -3.76
C ALA A 70 11.69 -5.70 -5.23
N GLY A 71 11.48 -6.63 -6.16
CA GLY A 71 11.24 -6.31 -7.57
C GLY A 71 9.98 -5.47 -7.78
N SER A 72 8.90 -5.81 -7.09
CA SER A 72 7.64 -5.06 -7.15
C SER A 72 7.76 -3.62 -6.67
N SER A 73 8.57 -3.37 -5.63
CA SER A 73 8.81 -2.02 -5.09
C SER A 73 9.46 -1.09 -6.12
N ILE A 74 10.34 -1.63 -6.98
CA ILE A 74 10.96 -0.89 -8.09
C ILE A 74 9.92 -0.58 -9.17
N ILE A 75 9.13 -1.60 -9.56
CA ILE A 75 8.09 -1.46 -10.59
C ILE A 75 7.02 -0.43 -10.19
N ALA A 76 6.73 -0.30 -8.90
CA ALA A 76 5.73 0.62 -8.38
C ALA A 76 5.98 2.09 -8.77
N GLY A 77 7.24 2.52 -8.86
CA GLY A 77 7.59 3.88 -9.30
C GLY A 77 7.22 4.11 -10.78
N TRP A 78 7.55 3.14 -11.63
CA TRP A 78 7.17 3.16 -13.05
C TRP A 78 5.65 3.15 -13.24
N LEU A 79 4.94 2.29 -12.50
CA LEU A 79 3.49 2.18 -12.59
C LEU A 79 2.82 3.47 -12.07
N GLY A 80 3.30 4.02 -10.95
CA GLY A 80 2.87 5.30 -10.41
C GLY A 80 3.00 6.46 -11.41
N ALA A 81 4.08 6.51 -12.18
CA ALA A 81 4.27 7.50 -13.23
C ALA A 81 3.35 7.28 -14.45
N ARG A 82 2.95 6.03 -14.73
CA ARG A 82 2.13 5.67 -15.89
C ARG A 82 0.63 5.85 -15.66
N ILE A 83 0.12 5.40 -14.52
CA ILE A 83 -1.32 5.37 -14.23
C ILE A 83 -1.73 6.24 -13.05
N GLY A 84 -0.79 6.90 -12.37
CA GLY A 84 -1.04 7.75 -11.20
C GLY A 84 -0.84 6.99 -9.88
N LEU A 85 -0.41 7.71 -8.84
CA LEU A 85 -0.05 7.12 -7.54
C LEU A 85 -1.27 6.52 -6.82
N LEU A 86 -2.41 7.23 -6.82
CA LEU A 86 -3.65 6.75 -6.21
C LEU A 86 -4.15 5.46 -6.90
N ASN A 87 -4.10 5.43 -8.23
CA ASN A 87 -4.51 4.27 -9.02
C ASN A 87 -3.58 3.10 -8.78
N THR A 88 -2.27 3.31 -8.75
CA THR A 88 -1.28 2.28 -8.42
C THR A 88 -1.54 1.68 -7.04
N MET A 89 -1.82 2.50 -6.02
CA MET A 89 -2.18 1.99 -4.69
C MET A 89 -3.43 1.10 -4.77
N VAL A 90 -4.54 1.62 -5.28
CA VAL A 90 -5.85 0.96 -5.21
C VAL A 90 -5.93 -0.27 -6.12
N PHE A 91 -5.52 -0.15 -7.37
CA PHE A 91 -5.69 -1.23 -8.37
C PHE A 91 -4.68 -2.35 -8.25
N THR A 92 -3.60 -2.18 -7.50
CA THR A 92 -2.72 -3.29 -7.12
C THR A 92 -3.17 -3.92 -5.80
N HIS A 93 -3.64 -3.09 -4.85
CA HIS A 93 -4.02 -3.56 -3.53
C HIS A 93 -5.35 -4.34 -3.53
N LEU A 94 -6.36 -3.91 -4.29
CA LEU A 94 -7.64 -4.62 -4.42
C LEU A 94 -7.49 -6.09 -4.87
N PRO A 95 -6.86 -6.41 -6.02
CA PRO A 95 -6.65 -7.80 -6.43
C PRO A 95 -5.73 -8.56 -5.47
N SER A 96 -4.75 -7.90 -4.85
CA SER A 96 -3.93 -8.50 -3.80
C SER A 96 -4.76 -8.99 -2.60
N ASN A 97 -5.79 -8.23 -2.22
CA ASN A 97 -6.68 -8.59 -1.13
C ASN A 97 -7.70 -9.65 -1.53
N ALA A 98 -8.11 -9.72 -2.79
CA ALA A 98 -8.84 -10.86 -3.32
C ALA A 98 -8.00 -12.16 -3.24
N PHE A 99 -6.71 -12.10 -3.61
CA PHE A 99 -5.80 -13.25 -3.44
C PHE A 99 -5.65 -13.67 -1.97
N LEU A 100 -5.57 -12.71 -1.04
CA LEU A 100 -5.52 -13.02 0.39
C LEU A 100 -6.77 -13.79 0.85
N ILE A 101 -7.95 -13.33 0.44
CA ILE A 101 -9.22 -13.98 0.76
C ILE A 101 -9.25 -15.39 0.16
N ALA A 102 -8.68 -15.57 -1.03
CA ALA A 102 -8.64 -16.86 -1.73
C ALA A 102 -7.71 -17.90 -1.07
N VAL A 103 -6.64 -17.50 -0.37
CA VAL A 103 -5.66 -18.42 0.27
C VAL A 103 -6.33 -19.54 1.09
N PRO A 104 -7.25 -19.27 2.03
CA PRO A 104 -7.89 -20.32 2.81
C PRO A 104 -8.77 -21.29 2.04
N PHE A 105 -9.17 -20.93 0.82
CA PHE A 105 -9.99 -21.77 -0.07
C PHE A 105 -9.14 -22.56 -1.08
N ALA A 106 -7.81 -22.45 -1.01
CA ALA A 106 -6.92 -23.21 -1.87
C ALA A 106 -7.07 -24.73 -1.65
N PRO A 107 -7.11 -25.54 -2.73
CA PRO A 107 -7.30 -26.98 -2.63
C PRO A 107 -6.06 -27.71 -2.10
N SER A 108 -4.87 -27.12 -2.24
CA SER A 108 -3.61 -27.71 -1.79
C SER A 108 -2.57 -26.66 -1.41
N LEU A 109 -1.49 -27.10 -0.74
CA LEU A 109 -0.39 -26.25 -0.31
C LEU A 109 0.25 -25.43 -1.46
N PRO A 110 0.61 -26.04 -2.62
CA PRO A 110 1.15 -25.26 -3.75
C PRO A 110 0.22 -24.14 -4.20
N TRP A 111 -1.09 -24.38 -4.30
CA TRP A 111 -2.05 -23.35 -4.69
C TRP A 111 -2.14 -22.20 -3.67
N ALA A 112 -2.11 -22.53 -2.36
CA ALA A 112 -2.10 -21.52 -1.31
C ALA A 112 -0.83 -20.65 -1.37
N ILE A 113 0.32 -21.26 -1.68
CA ILE A 113 1.60 -20.54 -1.86
C ILE A 113 1.55 -19.63 -3.08
N VAL A 114 1.05 -20.11 -4.23
CA VAL A 114 0.91 -19.30 -5.45
C VAL A 114 0.04 -18.07 -5.18
N LEU A 115 -1.12 -18.24 -4.53
CA LEU A 115 -2.00 -17.13 -4.15
C LEU A 115 -1.28 -16.13 -3.23
N LEU A 116 -0.52 -16.62 -2.25
CA LEU A 116 0.26 -15.78 -1.34
C LEU A 116 1.39 -15.03 -2.06
N MET A 117 2.03 -15.64 -3.06
CA MET A 117 3.05 -15.00 -3.90
C MET A 117 2.45 -13.93 -4.81
N CYS A 118 1.32 -14.22 -5.50
CA CYS A 118 0.59 -13.24 -6.30
C CYS A 118 0.15 -12.05 -5.45
N ARG A 119 -0.39 -12.31 -4.25
CA ARG A 119 -0.69 -11.28 -3.25
C ARG A 119 0.55 -10.43 -2.96
N SER A 120 1.70 -11.06 -2.70
CA SER A 120 2.93 -10.38 -2.27
C SER A 120 3.50 -9.47 -3.35
N VAL A 121 3.46 -9.89 -4.61
CA VAL A 121 3.82 -9.04 -5.75
C VAL A 121 2.96 -7.78 -5.76
N LEU A 122 1.65 -7.93 -5.70
CA LEU A 122 0.73 -6.79 -5.89
C LEU A 122 0.67 -5.87 -4.67
N SER A 123 0.58 -6.42 -3.45
CA SER A 123 0.45 -5.59 -2.22
C SER A 123 1.63 -4.69 -1.98
N GLN A 124 2.83 -5.08 -2.43
CA GLN A 124 4.03 -4.32 -2.14
C GLN A 124 4.07 -2.97 -2.86
N MET A 125 3.42 -2.84 -4.01
CA MET A 125 3.41 -1.60 -4.80
C MET A 125 2.75 -0.43 -4.04
N ASP A 126 1.85 -0.73 -3.10
CA ASP A 126 1.19 0.26 -2.26
C ASP A 126 2.19 1.02 -1.37
N VAL A 127 3.29 0.38 -0.91
CA VAL A 127 4.23 1.02 0.02
C VAL A 127 4.89 2.26 -0.58
N PRO A 128 5.65 2.19 -1.69
CA PRO A 128 6.26 3.37 -2.28
C PRO A 128 5.22 4.34 -2.86
N ALA A 129 4.14 3.83 -3.46
CA ALA A 129 3.10 4.68 -4.04
C ALA A 129 2.41 5.55 -2.97
N ARG A 130 2.10 4.97 -1.80
CA ARG A 130 1.55 5.70 -0.65
C ARG A 130 2.48 6.79 -0.14
N GLN A 131 3.76 6.45 0.05
CA GLN A 131 4.73 7.42 0.57
C GLN A 131 4.88 8.59 -0.40
N ALA A 132 4.95 8.32 -1.70
CA ALA A 132 4.94 9.36 -2.73
C ALA A 132 3.63 10.18 -2.72
N TYR A 133 2.47 9.54 -2.52
CA TYR A 133 1.18 10.21 -2.52
C TYR A 133 0.99 11.19 -1.35
N VAL A 134 1.51 10.87 -0.17
CA VAL A 134 1.51 11.82 0.97
C VAL A 134 2.32 13.07 0.63
N VAL A 135 3.45 12.89 -0.05
CA VAL A 135 4.36 13.98 -0.42
C VAL A 135 3.75 14.95 -1.44
N THR A 136 2.84 14.49 -2.30
CA THR A 136 2.15 15.35 -3.27
C THR A 136 1.01 16.17 -2.63
N MET A 137 0.59 15.83 -1.42
CA MET A 137 -0.53 16.48 -0.72
C MET A 137 -0.13 17.67 0.14
N VAL A 138 1.17 17.89 0.33
CA VAL A 138 1.72 18.85 1.31
C VAL A 138 2.85 19.68 0.72
N ASP A 139 3.10 20.85 1.32
CA ASP A 139 4.21 21.70 0.92
C ASP A 139 5.57 21.06 1.28
N PRO A 140 6.67 21.40 0.57
CA PRO A 140 7.98 20.80 0.80
C PRO A 140 8.48 20.83 2.26
N SER A 141 8.19 21.90 3.00
CA SER A 141 8.55 22.06 4.41
C SER A 141 7.75 21.14 5.35
N GLU A 142 6.59 20.65 4.93
CA GLU A 142 5.68 19.83 5.75
C GLU A 142 5.82 18.33 5.50
N ARG A 143 6.54 17.92 4.44
CA ARG A 143 6.66 16.51 4.00
C ARG A 143 7.11 15.56 5.11
N THR A 144 8.14 15.94 5.86
CA THR A 144 8.65 15.13 6.98
C THR A 144 7.60 14.96 8.07
N ALA A 145 6.89 16.04 8.43
CA ALA A 145 5.85 16.00 9.45
C ALA A 145 4.64 15.15 9.00
N ALA A 146 4.22 15.28 7.74
CA ALA A 146 3.12 14.49 7.17
C ALA A 146 3.46 12.99 7.11
N ALA A 147 4.68 12.65 6.70
CA ALA A 147 5.18 11.27 6.69
C ALA A 147 5.25 10.69 8.12
N ALA A 148 5.78 11.46 9.08
CA ALA A 148 5.84 11.05 10.48
C ALA A 148 4.43 10.80 11.04
N TYR A 149 3.51 11.75 10.85
CA TYR A 149 2.14 11.65 11.36
C TYR A 149 1.40 10.42 10.80
N THR A 150 1.46 10.21 9.49
CA THR A 150 0.79 9.07 8.84
C THR A 150 1.42 7.72 9.25
N ASN A 151 2.75 7.64 9.39
CA ASN A 151 3.43 6.42 9.83
C ASN A 151 3.16 6.11 11.31
N SER A 152 3.19 7.11 12.20
CA SER A 152 2.86 6.92 13.62
C SER A 152 1.45 6.35 13.79
N ALA A 153 0.47 6.88 13.06
CA ALA A 153 -0.90 6.38 13.09
C ALA A 153 -1.01 4.89 12.66
N ARG A 154 -0.18 4.46 11.69
CA ARG A 154 -0.09 3.06 11.26
C ARG A 154 0.54 2.16 12.32
N TYR A 155 1.57 2.64 13.01
CA TYR A 155 2.28 1.87 14.04
C TYR A 155 1.45 1.69 15.30
N LEU A 156 0.63 2.67 15.68
CA LEU A 156 -0.26 2.57 16.84
C LEU A 156 -1.35 1.51 16.65
N THR A 157 -1.81 1.31 15.41
CA THR A 157 -2.97 0.46 15.12
C THR A 157 -2.61 -0.97 14.72
N ARG A 158 -1.43 -1.19 14.11
CA ARG A 158 -1.00 -2.51 13.65
C ARG A 158 -0.95 -3.59 14.75
N PRO A 159 -0.45 -3.33 15.97
CA PRO A 159 -0.40 -4.33 17.04
C PRO A 159 -1.77 -4.77 17.56
N LEU A 160 -2.83 -4.00 17.30
CA LEU A 160 -4.20 -4.38 17.65
C LEU A 160 -4.73 -5.49 16.72
N GLY A 161 -4.18 -5.62 15.52
CA GLY A 161 -4.57 -6.63 14.55
C GLY A 161 -4.34 -8.08 15.03
N PRO A 162 -3.14 -8.46 15.52
CA PRO A 162 -2.90 -9.80 16.05
C PRO A 162 -3.82 -10.17 17.23
N VAL A 163 -4.18 -9.21 18.07
CA VAL A 163 -5.14 -9.42 19.17
C VAL A 163 -6.52 -9.79 18.62
N GLY A 164 -7.01 -9.02 17.64
CA GLY A 164 -8.26 -9.31 16.94
C GLY A 164 -8.24 -10.65 16.18
N ALA A 165 -7.14 -10.95 15.49
CA ALA A 165 -6.95 -12.21 14.78
C ALA A 165 -6.96 -13.40 15.74
N GLY A 166 -6.23 -13.34 16.85
CA GLY A 166 -6.21 -14.39 17.86
C GLY A 166 -7.61 -14.68 18.42
N ALA A 167 -8.40 -13.64 18.69
CA ALA A 167 -9.78 -13.79 19.12
C ALA A 167 -10.65 -14.48 18.04
N LEU A 168 -10.51 -14.06 16.78
CA LEU A 168 -11.25 -14.57 15.64
C LEU A 168 -10.89 -16.02 15.31
N MET A 169 -9.62 -16.43 15.48
CA MET A 169 -9.15 -17.79 15.22
C MET A 169 -9.82 -18.84 16.12
N ARG A 170 -10.33 -18.44 17.30
CA ARG A 170 -11.06 -19.34 18.21
C ARG A 170 -12.39 -19.80 17.62
N VAL A 171 -13.00 -19.01 16.74
CA VAL A 171 -14.28 -19.32 16.09
C VAL A 171 -14.11 -19.71 14.62
N ALA A 172 -13.14 -19.10 13.92
CA ALA A 172 -12.85 -19.36 12.52
C ALA A 172 -11.35 -19.26 12.28
N LEU A 173 -10.67 -20.41 12.18
CA LEU A 173 -9.21 -20.49 11.95
C LEU A 173 -8.75 -19.64 10.75
N SER A 174 -9.52 -19.66 9.66
CA SER A 174 -9.26 -18.90 8.44
C SER A 174 -9.85 -17.49 8.43
N GLY A 175 -10.63 -17.12 9.46
CA GLY A 175 -11.29 -15.83 9.59
C GLY A 175 -10.36 -14.61 9.40
N PRO A 176 -9.12 -14.62 9.95
CA PRO A 176 -8.22 -13.48 9.78
C PRO A 176 -7.88 -13.15 8.32
N PHE A 177 -7.82 -14.12 7.41
CA PHE A 177 -7.61 -13.86 5.97
C PHE A 177 -8.76 -13.05 5.38
N VAL A 178 -10.00 -13.48 5.68
CA VAL A 178 -11.22 -12.87 5.14
C VAL A 178 -11.43 -11.47 5.72
N VAL A 179 -11.28 -11.31 7.04
CA VAL A 179 -11.43 -10.01 7.70
C VAL A 179 -10.34 -9.04 7.26
N ALA A 180 -9.08 -9.47 7.18
CA ALA A 180 -7.99 -8.62 6.71
C ALA A 180 -8.20 -8.17 5.27
N GLY A 181 -8.55 -9.10 4.37
CA GLY A 181 -8.80 -8.80 2.97
C GLY A 181 -9.99 -7.86 2.80
N GLY A 182 -11.12 -8.15 3.46
CA GLY A 182 -12.33 -7.34 3.40
C GLY A 182 -12.12 -5.92 3.92
N LEU A 183 -11.50 -5.76 5.10
CA LEU A 183 -11.20 -4.44 5.66
C LEU A 183 -10.27 -3.62 4.74
N LYS A 184 -9.28 -4.26 4.12
CA LYS A 184 -8.41 -3.59 3.15
C LYS A 184 -9.13 -3.19 1.88
N MET A 185 -9.99 -4.04 1.33
CA MET A 185 -10.80 -3.69 0.16
C MET A 185 -11.76 -2.53 0.46
N ILE A 186 -12.34 -2.50 1.66
CA ILE A 186 -13.15 -1.35 2.13
C ILE A 186 -12.29 -0.09 2.18
N TYR A 187 -11.10 -0.16 2.78
CA TYR A 187 -10.12 0.94 2.77
C TYR A 187 -9.82 1.42 1.35
N ASP A 188 -9.56 0.52 0.39
CA ASP A 188 -9.23 0.85 -0.99
C ASP A 188 -10.36 1.62 -1.68
N VAL A 189 -11.61 1.16 -1.49
CA VAL A 189 -12.81 1.82 -2.03
C VAL A 189 -13.01 3.21 -1.41
N ILE A 190 -12.83 3.34 -0.09
CA ILE A 190 -12.97 4.64 0.59
C ILE A 190 -11.85 5.60 0.16
N LEU A 191 -10.61 5.12 0.08
CA LEU A 191 -9.46 5.91 -0.38
C LEU A 191 -9.71 6.42 -1.81
N TYR A 192 -10.06 5.51 -2.73
CA TYR A 192 -10.33 5.87 -4.12
C TYR A 192 -11.48 6.87 -4.23
N SER A 193 -12.62 6.60 -3.60
CA SER A 193 -13.79 7.48 -3.68
C SER A 193 -13.53 8.86 -3.08
N THR A 194 -12.76 8.95 -2.00
CA THR A 194 -12.39 10.21 -1.33
C THR A 194 -11.43 11.04 -2.16
N PHE A 195 -10.45 10.41 -2.80
CA PHE A 195 -9.32 11.11 -3.41
C PHE A 195 -9.28 11.10 -4.95
N ARG A 196 -10.13 10.33 -5.65
CA ARG A 196 -10.19 10.32 -7.13
C ARG A 196 -10.48 11.68 -7.76
N ARG A 197 -11.12 12.59 -7.01
CA ARG A 197 -11.43 13.96 -7.44
C ARG A 197 -10.42 14.99 -6.92
N ALA A 198 -9.48 14.57 -6.08
CA ALA A 198 -8.50 15.46 -5.47
C ALA A 198 -7.44 15.96 -6.47
N GLY A 199 -7.38 15.39 -7.69
CA GLY A 199 -6.74 16.02 -8.85
C GLY A 199 -5.31 16.50 -8.59
N ILE A 200 -4.42 15.61 -8.17
CA ILE A 200 -2.97 15.86 -8.14
C ILE A 200 -2.29 14.68 -8.83
N ASP A 201 -2.48 14.60 -10.14
CA ASP A 201 -1.68 13.78 -11.04
C ASP A 201 -0.88 14.76 -11.92
N ALA A 202 0.11 15.41 -11.32
CA ALA A 202 1.19 16.03 -12.09
C ALA A 202 2.45 15.21 -11.77
N ALA A 203 2.97 14.55 -12.81
CA ALA A 203 4.29 13.93 -12.77
C ALA A 203 5.32 14.92 -12.20
N PRO A 204 6.39 14.45 -11.53
CA PRO A 204 7.49 15.34 -11.18
C PRO A 204 7.99 16.01 -12.46
N ASP A 205 8.03 17.35 -12.48
CA ASP A 205 8.75 18.11 -13.50
C ASP A 205 10.21 17.64 -13.45
N VAL A 206 10.57 16.73 -14.36
CA VAL A 206 11.97 16.47 -14.67
C VAL A 206 12.39 17.64 -15.55
N PRO A 207 13.21 18.59 -15.05
CA PRO A 207 13.68 19.68 -15.89
C PRO A 207 14.38 19.07 -17.11
N ALA A 208 13.98 19.54 -18.30
CA ALA A 208 14.66 19.16 -19.53
C ALA A 208 16.16 19.45 -19.37
N PRO A 209 17.06 18.57 -19.84
CA PRO A 209 18.49 18.82 -19.77
C PRO A 209 18.77 20.16 -20.45
N GLU A 210 19.40 21.08 -19.72
CA GLU A 210 19.86 22.35 -20.28
C GLU A 210 20.69 22.05 -21.52
N ALA A 211 20.22 22.51 -22.68
CA ALA A 211 21.01 22.50 -23.89
C ALA A 211 22.27 23.32 -23.58
N LYS A 212 23.42 22.64 -23.50
CA LYS A 212 24.72 23.31 -23.47
C LYS A 212 24.78 24.20 -24.71
N ASN A 213 24.74 25.51 -24.48
CA ASN A 213 25.17 26.49 -25.46
C ASN A 213 26.68 26.31 -25.63
N GLU A 214 27.07 25.42 -26.54
CA GLU A 214 28.39 25.45 -27.15
C GLU A 214 28.37 26.60 -28.17
N GLY A 215 28.58 27.82 -27.66
CA GLY A 215 28.83 29.01 -28.46
C GLY A 215 30.30 29.05 -28.88
N VAL A 216 30.47 29.04 -30.20
CA VAL A 216 31.69 29.35 -30.98
C VAL A 216 32.22 30.74 -30.66
#